data_AF-Q0UK01-F1
#
_entry.id   AF-Q0UK01-F1
#
_cell.length_a   1.000
_cell.length_b   1.000
_cell.length_c   1.000
_cell.angle_alpha   90.00
_cell.angle_beta   90.00
_cell.angle_gamma   90.00
#
_symmetry.space_group_name_H-M   'P 1'
#
loop_
_entity.id
_entity.type
_entity.pdbx_description
1 polymer ?
#
loop_
_entity_poly.entity_id
_entity_poly.type
_entity_poly.pdbx_seq_one_letter_code
_entity_poly.pdbx_strand_id
1 'polypeptide(L)'
;MVLTATALAALAAFLQVAVADRQVHFVNKCPYALFYWVVGPEKSNLPSGDENHYEVFANSNSSHAMLDTRGWGGGVSLKIRDVPYYEHQPAGILQVEYTLDPAKRSIWYDMSYIDCDANVGYKDPKYCPLKDGGITLETPAKFNCPNASCEHGVCSKVYDKHGAWPGEPSYACDLDSDIMVTTCTHGAGQPTYDWKNEPDNSTPTVPAPVVPAPVAPSPIASESAVLAAPKPIYISPNGTCGGSTGYKCEGSPFGDCCSRFGWCGSSPEHCDTVPRNSTCTIPERLTVPARLPNVSNNGLCGAKNGLSCEGSQFGNCCSRWNYCGDTAEYCEDGCQDAFGLCNNEYKLDLAMNVTIAKGVVTKKN
;
A
#
# COMPACT_ATOMS: atom_id res chain seq x y z
N MET A 1 13.12 12.03 -56.82
CA MET A 1 12.24 11.23 -55.95
C MET A 1 13.11 10.78 -54.78
N VAL A 2 13.10 11.57 -53.71
CA VAL A 2 13.88 11.33 -52.48
C VAL A 2 13.01 10.48 -51.58
N LEU A 3 13.49 9.31 -51.19
CA LEU A 3 12.90 8.50 -50.12
C LEU A 3 14.04 8.14 -49.17
N THR A 4 14.14 8.93 -48.11
CA THR A 4 15.01 8.73 -46.96
C THR A 4 14.54 7.50 -46.19
N ALA A 5 15.45 6.55 -45.95
CA ALA A 5 15.24 5.43 -45.05
C ALA A 5 15.34 5.94 -43.60
N THR A 6 14.19 6.11 -42.95
CA THR A 6 14.12 6.30 -41.50
C THR A 6 13.08 5.35 -40.92
N ALA A 7 13.42 4.81 -39.75
CA ALA A 7 12.62 3.97 -38.86
C ALA A 7 12.58 2.46 -39.20
N LEU A 8 13.63 1.74 -38.77
CA LEU A 8 13.41 0.45 -38.12
C LEU A 8 13.79 0.57 -36.64
N ALA A 9 12.88 0.06 -35.83
CA ALA A 9 12.85 0.14 -34.40
C ALA A 9 14.05 -0.53 -33.72
N ALA A 10 14.49 0.09 -32.64
CA ALA A 10 14.92 -0.62 -31.45
C ALA A 10 14.43 0.18 -30.24
N LEU A 11 13.13 0.09 -29.94
CA LEU A 11 12.69 0.24 -28.56
C LEU A 11 13.46 -0.84 -27.81
N ALA A 12 14.51 -0.43 -27.09
CA ALA A 12 15.07 -1.27 -26.04
C ALA A 12 13.98 -1.36 -24.97
N ALA A 13 13.10 -2.36 -25.14
CA ALA A 13 12.24 -2.80 -24.07
C ALA A 13 13.17 -3.09 -22.89
N PHE A 14 12.97 -2.37 -21.79
CA PHE A 14 13.41 -2.82 -20.48
C PHE A 14 12.73 -4.17 -20.25
N LEU A 15 13.38 -5.24 -20.72
CA LEU A 15 13.14 -6.57 -20.20
C LEU A 15 13.60 -6.49 -18.74
N GLN A 16 12.67 -6.16 -17.84
CA GLN A 16 12.82 -6.53 -16.45
C GLN A 16 12.94 -8.05 -16.47
N VAL A 17 14.16 -8.54 -16.37
CA VAL A 17 14.43 -9.96 -16.21
C VAL A 17 13.76 -10.33 -14.90
N ALA A 18 12.68 -11.12 -14.99
CA ALA A 18 12.01 -11.70 -13.85
C ALA A 18 12.99 -12.63 -13.12
N VAL A 19 13.77 -12.07 -12.20
CA VAL A 19 14.37 -12.81 -11.11
C VAL A 19 13.21 -13.16 -10.18
N ALA A 20 13.12 -14.41 -9.72
CA ALA A 20 12.06 -14.85 -8.81
C ALA A 20 11.75 -13.77 -7.75
N ASP A 21 10.45 -13.50 -7.58
CA ASP A 21 9.87 -12.36 -6.86
C ASP A 21 10.29 -12.37 -5.37
N ARG A 22 11.45 -11.80 -5.07
CA ARG A 22 12.06 -11.78 -3.73
C ARG A 22 11.79 -10.45 -3.06
N GLN A 23 11.39 -10.53 -1.81
CA GLN A 23 10.81 -9.39 -1.12
C GLN A 23 11.46 -9.20 0.24
N VAL A 24 11.69 -7.93 0.61
CA VAL A 24 11.80 -7.53 2.00
C VAL A 24 10.39 -7.17 2.47
N HIS A 25 9.83 -7.98 3.35
CA HIS A 25 8.51 -7.75 3.94
C HIS A 25 8.64 -6.95 5.22
N PHE A 26 8.05 -5.77 5.24
CA PHE A 26 7.86 -4.98 6.44
C PHE A 26 6.56 -5.40 7.13
N VAL A 27 6.65 -5.71 8.42
CA VAL A 27 5.52 -5.98 9.31
C VAL A 27 5.55 -4.90 10.40
N ASN A 28 4.84 -3.80 10.17
CA ASN A 28 4.83 -2.68 11.09
C ASN A 28 3.79 -2.87 12.19
N LYS A 29 4.21 -3.25 13.39
CA LYS A 29 3.32 -3.34 14.56
C LYS A 29 3.25 -2.04 15.37
N CYS A 30 3.91 -0.99 14.91
CA CYS A 30 3.89 0.30 15.59
C CYS A 30 2.53 0.97 15.40
N PRO A 31 2.08 1.77 16.39
CA PRO A 31 0.85 2.58 16.28
C PRO A 31 1.05 3.84 15.42
N TYR A 32 2.20 4.00 14.78
CA TYR A 32 2.57 5.10 13.90
C TYR A 32 3.20 4.56 12.61
N ALA A 33 3.17 5.39 11.55
CA ALA A 33 3.76 5.03 10.28
C ALA A 33 5.29 5.03 10.34
N LEU A 34 5.90 4.17 9.54
CA LEU A 34 7.34 4.15 9.29
C LEU A 34 7.57 4.56 7.85
N PHE A 35 8.71 5.16 7.58
CA PHE A 35 9.14 5.61 6.27
C PHE A 35 10.47 4.97 5.95
N TYR A 36 10.64 4.48 4.73
CA TYR A 36 11.94 4.00 4.27
C TYR A 36 12.37 4.56 2.93
N TRP A 37 13.67 4.81 2.79
CA TRP A 37 14.31 5.25 1.56
C TRP A 37 15.19 4.12 1.02
N VAL A 38 15.12 3.92 -0.30
CA VAL A 38 15.92 2.92 -0.99
C VAL A 38 17.20 3.58 -1.49
N VAL A 39 18.31 3.31 -0.81
CA VAL A 39 19.63 3.87 -1.16
C VAL A 39 20.47 2.75 -1.79
N GLY A 40 20.88 2.94 -3.05
CA GLY A 40 21.76 2.02 -3.74
C GLY A 40 23.16 2.56 -3.95
N PRO A 41 24.04 1.81 -4.65
CA PRO A 41 25.35 2.30 -5.02
C PRO A 41 25.22 3.52 -5.94
N GLU A 42 26.21 4.41 -5.92
CA GLU A 42 26.21 5.68 -6.66
C GLU A 42 25.83 5.54 -8.15
N LYS A 43 26.22 4.44 -8.79
CA LYS A 43 25.97 4.18 -10.22
C LYS A 43 24.56 3.63 -10.53
N SER A 44 23.75 3.36 -9.52
CA SER A 44 22.40 2.80 -9.71
C SER A 44 21.36 3.82 -10.15
N ASN A 45 21.66 5.13 -10.04
CA ASN A 45 20.70 6.23 -10.29
C ASN A 45 19.37 6.05 -9.55
N LEU A 46 19.38 5.37 -8.40
CA LEU A 46 18.19 5.28 -7.57
C LEU A 46 17.83 6.68 -7.05
N PRO A 47 16.53 7.05 -7.01
CA PRO A 47 16.11 8.37 -6.58
C PRO A 47 16.63 8.69 -5.17
N SER A 48 17.24 9.86 -5.03
CA SER A 48 17.63 10.47 -3.75
C SER A 48 16.72 11.67 -3.47
N GLY A 49 16.31 11.88 -2.23
CA GLY A 49 15.36 12.94 -1.85
C GLY A 49 14.43 12.50 -0.72
N ASP A 50 14.05 13.43 0.16
CA ASP A 50 13.04 13.17 1.21
C ASP A 50 11.73 12.67 0.60
N GLU A 51 11.33 13.17 -0.57
CA GLU A 51 10.12 12.81 -1.31
C GLU A 51 10.11 11.39 -1.89
N ASN A 52 11.28 10.74 -1.96
CA ASN A 52 11.44 9.41 -2.55
C ASN A 52 11.38 8.29 -1.50
N HIS A 53 10.50 8.46 -0.50
CA HIS A 53 10.25 7.47 0.53
C HIS A 53 9.07 6.57 0.20
N TYR A 54 9.05 5.42 0.88
CA TYR A 54 7.92 4.53 0.96
C TYR A 54 7.38 4.57 2.38
N GLU A 55 6.06 4.71 2.51
CA GLU A 55 5.39 4.66 3.81
C GLU A 55 4.92 3.22 4.11
N VAL A 56 5.19 2.78 5.33
CA VAL A 56 4.64 1.58 5.95
C VAL A 56 3.70 2.06 7.06
N PHE A 57 2.40 2.14 6.74
CA PHE A 57 1.39 2.65 7.67
C PHE A 57 1.42 1.93 9.02
N ALA A 58 0.91 2.60 10.05
CA ALA A 58 0.73 2.01 11.37
C ALA A 58 -0.05 0.68 11.30
N ASN A 59 0.40 -0.32 12.06
CA ASN A 59 -0.25 -1.64 12.13
C ASN A 59 -0.51 -2.30 10.76
N SER A 60 0.39 -2.11 9.80
CA SER A 60 0.25 -2.59 8.43
C SER A 60 1.50 -3.35 7.95
N ASN A 61 1.36 -4.04 6.81
CA ASN A 61 2.48 -4.68 6.15
C ASN A 61 2.76 -4.01 4.80
N SER A 62 4.02 -4.00 4.40
CA SER A 62 4.45 -3.55 3.07
C SER A 62 5.54 -4.48 2.56
N SER A 63 5.79 -4.47 1.25
CA SER A 63 6.83 -5.31 0.64
C SER A 63 7.67 -4.47 -0.31
N HIS A 64 8.98 -4.65 -0.21
CA HIS A 64 9.97 -4.04 -1.08
C HIS A 64 10.59 -5.13 -1.96
N ALA A 65 10.41 -5.02 -3.28
CA ALA A 65 11.03 -5.93 -4.23
C ALA A 65 12.55 -5.78 -4.22
N MET A 66 13.26 -6.86 -3.93
CA MET A 66 14.72 -6.82 -3.84
C MET A 66 15.35 -6.51 -5.21
N LEU A 67 16.26 -5.55 -5.24
CA LEU A 67 16.92 -5.08 -6.47
C LEU A 67 18.27 -5.79 -6.67
N ASP A 68 18.54 -6.29 -7.88
CA ASP A 68 19.88 -6.78 -8.24
C ASP A 68 20.76 -5.60 -8.69
N THR A 69 21.56 -5.08 -7.77
CA THR A 69 22.45 -3.92 -8.01
C THR A 69 23.91 -4.29 -8.30
N ARG A 70 24.23 -5.58 -8.51
CA ARG A 70 25.62 -6.04 -8.70
C ARG A 70 26.33 -5.36 -9.87
N GLY A 71 25.59 -5.04 -10.94
CA GLY A 71 26.11 -4.32 -12.10
C GLY A 71 26.59 -2.90 -11.80
N TRP A 72 26.22 -2.34 -10.64
CA TRP A 72 26.47 -0.94 -10.27
C TRP A 72 27.33 -0.75 -9.02
N GLY A 73 27.82 -1.83 -8.42
CA GLY A 73 28.61 -1.79 -7.18
C GLY A 73 28.08 -2.70 -6.07
N GLY A 74 26.87 -3.25 -6.23
CA GLY A 74 26.21 -4.07 -5.23
C GLY A 74 25.68 -3.25 -4.05
N GLY A 75 24.91 -3.89 -3.18
CA GLY A 75 24.29 -3.27 -2.01
C GLY A 75 22.99 -2.52 -2.33
N VAL A 76 22.05 -2.64 -1.41
CA VAL A 76 20.89 -1.76 -1.25
C VAL A 76 20.69 -1.57 0.24
N SER A 77 20.55 -0.32 0.67
CA SER A 77 20.26 0.07 2.03
C SER A 77 18.82 0.60 2.08
N LEU A 78 17.97 -0.06 2.86
CA LEU A 78 16.66 0.43 3.25
C LEU A 78 16.83 1.23 4.54
N LYS A 79 16.80 2.56 4.40
CA LYS A 79 16.98 3.49 5.52
C LYS A 79 15.62 3.80 6.12
N ILE A 80 15.40 3.49 7.39
CA ILE A 80 14.09 3.46 8.05
C ILE A 80 14.03 4.54 9.13
N ARG A 81 12.94 5.31 9.15
CA ARG A 81 12.61 6.29 10.19
C ARG A 81 11.11 6.27 10.50
N ASP A 82 10.70 6.90 11.59
CA ASP A 82 9.29 7.11 11.97
C ASP A 82 8.78 8.53 11.68
N VAL A 83 9.58 9.30 10.93
CA VAL A 83 9.25 10.64 10.41
C VAL A 83 9.55 10.70 8.91
N PRO A 84 8.80 11.48 8.10
CA PRO A 84 8.86 11.44 6.63
C PRO A 84 10.02 12.27 6.04
N TYR A 85 11.18 12.26 6.68
CA TYR A 85 12.38 12.95 6.19
C TYR A 85 13.67 12.28 6.65
N TYR A 86 14.67 12.25 5.76
CA TYR A 86 15.93 11.53 5.88
C TYR A 86 17.16 12.41 5.58
N GLU A 87 17.05 13.45 4.75
CA GLU A 87 18.21 14.23 4.26
C GLU A 87 18.79 15.23 5.27
N HIS A 88 18.11 15.48 6.39
CA HIS A 88 18.58 16.41 7.41
C HIS A 88 19.40 15.69 8.48
N GLN A 89 20.67 15.45 8.17
CA GLN A 89 21.65 15.03 9.16
C GLN A 89 21.84 16.15 10.21
N PRO A 90 21.92 15.81 11.51
CA PRO A 90 21.92 14.45 12.05
C PRO A 90 20.52 13.82 12.09
N ALA A 91 20.39 12.57 11.66
CA ALA A 91 19.12 11.83 11.62
C ALA A 91 19.31 10.42 12.19
N GLY A 92 18.44 10.02 13.11
CA GLY A 92 18.38 8.68 13.68
C GLY A 92 17.79 7.76 12.65
N ILE A 93 18.66 6.97 12.02
CA ILE A 93 18.31 6.08 10.93
C ILE A 93 18.66 4.66 11.32
N LEU A 94 17.64 3.82 11.31
CA LEU A 94 17.84 2.38 11.27
C LEU A 94 18.10 1.99 9.82
N GLN A 95 19.02 1.07 9.59
CA GLN A 95 19.35 0.59 8.27
C GLN A 95 19.19 -0.93 8.19
N VAL A 96 18.52 -1.40 7.14
CA VAL A 96 18.52 -2.81 6.73
C VAL A 96 19.15 -2.88 5.35
N GLU A 97 20.28 -3.59 5.23
CA GLU A 97 20.97 -3.73 3.96
C GLU A 97 20.79 -5.13 3.37
N TYR A 98 20.80 -5.21 2.05
CA TYR A 98 20.92 -6.48 1.36
C TYR A 98 21.74 -6.37 0.07
N THR A 99 22.31 -7.50 -0.35
CA THR A 99 22.86 -7.69 -1.69
C THR A 99 22.37 -9.02 -2.24
N LEU A 100 21.69 -8.96 -3.39
CA LEU A 100 21.32 -10.15 -4.14
C LEU A 100 22.50 -10.66 -4.97
N ASP A 101 22.83 -11.94 -4.86
CA ASP A 101 23.76 -12.62 -5.77
C ASP A 101 23.10 -13.84 -6.45
N PRO A 102 22.31 -13.61 -7.52
CA PRO A 102 21.77 -14.65 -8.38
C PRO A 102 22.79 -15.67 -8.90
N ALA A 103 24.04 -15.28 -9.12
CA ALA A 103 25.06 -16.18 -9.65
C ALA A 103 25.50 -17.22 -8.62
N LYS A 104 25.57 -16.82 -7.34
CA LYS A 104 25.89 -17.72 -6.23
C LYS A 104 24.67 -18.32 -5.55
N ARG A 105 23.46 -17.97 -5.99
CA ARG A 105 22.21 -18.31 -5.32
C ARG A 105 22.26 -17.93 -3.84
N SER A 106 22.81 -16.75 -3.52
CA SER A 106 22.89 -16.25 -2.15
C SER A 106 22.41 -14.80 -2.01
N ILE A 107 21.74 -14.50 -0.91
CA ILE A 107 21.43 -13.15 -0.45
C ILE A 107 22.33 -12.83 0.75
N TRP A 108 22.96 -11.67 0.71
CA TRP A 108 23.66 -11.08 1.85
C TRP A 108 22.79 -10.03 2.49
N TYR A 109 22.75 -9.94 3.81
CA TYR A 109 22.00 -8.92 4.52
C TYR A 109 22.57 -8.62 5.91
N ASP A 110 22.24 -7.43 6.41
CA ASP A 110 22.52 -7.00 7.77
C ASP A 110 21.58 -5.89 8.23
N MET A 111 21.72 -5.53 9.51
CA MET A 111 20.98 -4.46 10.16
C MET A 111 21.94 -3.59 10.98
N SER A 112 21.73 -2.28 10.99
CA SER A 112 22.53 -1.35 11.77
C SER A 112 21.76 -0.16 12.32
N TYR A 113 22.29 0.37 13.43
CA TYR A 113 21.84 1.61 14.10
C TYR A 113 22.96 2.63 14.15
N ILE A 114 23.80 2.63 13.11
CA ILE A 114 25.02 3.41 13.06
C ILE A 114 24.78 4.93 13.14
N ASP A 115 23.66 5.37 12.59
CA ASP A 115 23.21 6.75 12.56
C ASP A 115 22.34 7.11 13.79
N CYS A 116 22.17 6.17 14.73
CA CYS A 116 21.42 6.36 15.96
C CYS A 116 22.34 6.69 17.13
N ASP A 117 21.94 7.64 17.99
CA ASP A 117 22.62 7.87 19.26
C ASP A 117 21.83 7.21 20.40
N ALA A 118 22.49 6.31 21.12
CA ALA A 118 21.88 5.58 22.23
C ALA A 118 21.62 6.44 23.47
N ASN A 119 22.24 7.62 23.56
CA ASN A 119 22.26 8.44 24.76
C ASN A 119 21.30 9.64 24.67
N VAL A 120 20.56 9.76 23.58
CA VAL A 120 19.66 10.88 23.34
C VAL A 120 18.21 10.43 23.47
N GLY A 121 17.33 11.36 23.86
CA GLY A 121 15.90 11.12 23.96
C GLY A 121 15.16 11.44 22.66
N TYR A 122 13.86 11.12 22.61
CA TYR A 122 13.00 11.27 21.43
C TYR A 122 12.97 12.66 20.77
N LYS A 123 13.39 13.72 21.47
CA LYS A 123 13.50 15.08 20.92
C LYS A 123 14.75 15.35 20.12
N ASP A 124 15.77 14.51 20.27
CA ASP A 124 17.00 14.62 19.49
C ASP A 124 16.80 13.93 18.14
N PRO A 125 17.22 14.56 17.04
CA PRO A 125 16.97 14.01 15.72
C PRO A 125 17.74 12.70 15.45
N LYS A 126 18.77 12.33 16.25
CA LYS A 126 19.49 11.04 16.20
C LYS A 126 18.81 9.89 16.94
N TYR A 127 17.69 10.15 17.61
CA TYR A 127 16.97 9.11 18.33
C TYR A 127 16.36 8.07 17.38
N CYS A 128 16.32 6.82 17.80
CA CYS A 128 15.76 5.70 17.03
C CYS A 128 14.76 4.89 17.85
N PRO A 129 13.44 5.04 17.63
CA PRO A 129 12.41 4.44 18.48
C PRO A 129 12.39 2.91 18.44
N LEU A 130 12.76 2.34 17.30
CA LEU A 130 12.75 0.88 17.08
C LEU A 130 13.87 0.16 17.84
N LYS A 131 14.86 0.87 18.38
CA LYS A 131 15.85 0.28 19.26
C LYS A 131 15.23 -0.11 20.62
N ASP A 132 14.30 0.70 21.10
CA ASP A 132 13.61 0.51 22.38
C ASP A 132 12.32 -0.31 22.20
N GLY A 133 11.46 0.08 21.25
CA GLY A 133 10.22 -0.63 20.91
C GLY A 133 10.46 -2.00 20.24
N GLY A 134 11.66 -2.19 19.74
CA GLY A 134 12.16 -3.46 19.23
C GLY A 134 11.94 -3.67 17.74
N ILE A 135 12.83 -4.45 17.15
CA ILE A 135 12.78 -4.88 15.77
C ILE A 135 13.41 -6.26 15.61
N THR A 136 12.98 -7.00 14.60
CA THR A 136 13.59 -8.25 14.18
C THR A 136 13.82 -8.25 12.67
N LEU A 137 14.95 -8.81 12.26
CA LEU A 137 15.31 -9.13 10.88
C LEU A 137 15.46 -10.65 10.79
N GLU A 138 14.54 -11.29 10.09
CA GLU A 138 14.44 -12.75 10.04
C GLU A 138 14.25 -13.24 8.61
N THR A 139 14.59 -14.50 8.36
CA THR A 139 14.22 -15.22 7.14
C THR A 139 13.33 -16.39 7.52
N PRO A 140 12.48 -16.92 6.63
CA PRO A 140 11.70 -18.11 6.91
C PRO A 140 12.55 -19.28 7.45
N ALA A 141 12.08 -19.93 8.51
CA ALA A 141 12.84 -20.93 9.29
C ALA A 141 13.42 -22.09 8.45
N LYS A 142 12.85 -22.34 7.26
CA LYS A 142 13.32 -23.37 6.32
C LYS A 142 14.78 -23.20 5.90
N PHE A 143 15.32 -21.99 5.93
CA PHE A 143 16.65 -21.67 5.37
C PHE A 143 17.78 -21.64 6.39
N ASN A 144 17.48 -21.78 7.70
CA ASN A 144 18.46 -21.75 8.79
C ASN A 144 19.42 -20.53 8.74
N CYS A 145 18.92 -19.36 8.36
CA CYS A 145 19.75 -18.18 8.22
C CYS A 145 19.79 -17.34 9.51
N PRO A 146 20.88 -16.58 9.74
CA PRO A 146 21.04 -15.81 10.97
C PRO A 146 19.99 -14.70 11.08
N ASN A 147 19.28 -14.65 12.21
CA ASN A 147 18.43 -13.50 12.55
C ASN A 147 19.25 -12.35 13.17
N ALA A 148 18.69 -11.15 13.17
CA ALA A 148 19.16 -10.01 13.97
C ALA A 148 17.98 -9.37 14.69
N SER A 149 18.21 -8.77 15.86
CA SER A 149 17.13 -8.14 16.63
C SER A 149 17.63 -7.04 17.55
N CYS A 150 16.71 -6.15 17.93
CA CYS A 150 16.86 -5.26 19.07
C CYS A 150 15.60 -5.30 19.92
N GLU A 151 15.77 -5.20 21.23
CA GLU A 151 14.68 -5.09 22.20
C GLU A 151 15.18 -4.30 23.42
N HIS A 152 14.37 -3.36 23.91
CA HIS A 152 14.67 -2.58 25.12
C HIS A 152 16.08 -1.96 25.14
N GLY A 153 16.55 -1.46 23.99
CA GLY A 153 17.86 -0.84 23.86
C GLY A 153 19.03 -1.82 23.68
N VAL A 154 18.80 -3.13 23.77
CA VAL A 154 19.80 -4.19 23.61
C VAL A 154 19.65 -4.83 22.24
N CYS A 155 20.75 -4.88 21.49
CA CYS A 155 20.77 -5.42 20.14
C CYS A 155 21.64 -6.66 20.03
N SER A 156 21.21 -7.62 19.20
CA SER A 156 21.91 -8.86 18.88
C SER A 156 22.13 -8.93 17.37
N LYS A 157 23.39 -9.07 16.95
CA LYS A 157 23.80 -9.19 15.54
C LYS A 157 23.41 -7.97 14.70
N VAL A 158 23.61 -6.81 15.29
CA VAL A 158 23.35 -5.49 14.71
C VAL A 158 24.57 -4.65 15.00
N TYR A 159 25.10 -3.93 14.01
CA TYR A 159 26.28 -3.09 14.22
C TYR A 159 25.89 -1.63 14.47
N ASP A 160 26.73 -0.94 15.25
CA ASP A 160 26.54 0.43 15.72
C ASP A 160 27.76 1.34 15.45
N LYS A 161 28.70 0.88 14.63
CA LYS A 161 29.97 1.58 14.33
C LYS A 161 30.25 1.61 12.83
N HIS A 162 30.94 2.65 12.37
CA HIS A 162 31.41 2.73 10.98
C HIS A 162 32.68 1.91 10.76
N GLY A 163 32.74 1.26 9.60
CA GLY A 163 33.90 0.52 9.12
C GLY A 163 33.54 -0.90 8.70
N ALA A 164 34.53 -1.61 8.19
CA ALA A 164 34.45 -3.05 7.94
C ALA A 164 35.44 -3.74 8.88
N TRP A 165 34.98 -4.71 9.66
CA TRP A 165 35.84 -5.44 10.60
C TRP A 165 35.52 -6.94 10.62
N PRO A 166 36.49 -7.79 11.00
CA PRO A 166 36.25 -9.22 11.14
C PRO A 166 35.11 -9.50 12.14
N GLY A 167 34.07 -10.22 11.70
CA GLY A 167 32.91 -10.54 12.53
C GLY A 167 31.80 -9.49 12.53
N GLU A 168 31.82 -8.53 11.61
CA GLU A 168 30.65 -7.71 11.28
C GLU A 168 29.43 -8.63 11.01
N PRO A 169 28.25 -8.32 11.55
CA PRO A 169 27.08 -9.19 11.47
C PRO A 169 26.40 -9.08 10.09
N SER A 170 27.16 -9.31 9.02
CA SER A 170 26.67 -9.48 7.66
C SER A 170 26.60 -10.95 7.32
N TYR A 171 25.41 -11.39 6.94
CA TYR A 171 25.10 -12.80 6.83
C TYR A 171 24.72 -13.17 5.40
N ALA A 172 25.24 -14.30 4.93
CA ALA A 172 24.79 -14.93 3.72
C ALA A 172 23.69 -15.94 4.03
N CYS A 173 22.70 -16.01 3.16
CA CYS A 173 21.59 -16.94 3.19
C CYS A 173 21.29 -17.41 1.77
N ASP A 174 20.61 -18.55 1.64
CA ASP A 174 20.15 -19.01 0.33
C ASP A 174 19.19 -17.99 -0.29
N LEU A 175 19.38 -17.71 -1.58
CA LEU A 175 18.63 -16.69 -2.31
C LEU A 175 17.12 -16.98 -2.32
N ASP A 176 16.67 -18.21 -2.10
CA ASP A 176 15.24 -18.54 -2.05
C ASP A 176 14.52 -18.03 -0.78
N SER A 177 15.21 -17.24 0.05
CA SER A 177 14.68 -16.65 1.28
C SER A 177 14.26 -15.19 1.06
N ASP A 178 13.02 -14.88 1.44
CA ASP A 178 12.60 -13.50 1.71
C ASP A 178 13.20 -13.01 3.04
N ILE A 179 13.26 -11.69 3.19
CA ILE A 179 13.62 -11.03 4.46
C ILE A 179 12.34 -10.51 5.11
N MET A 180 12.17 -10.76 6.40
CA MET A 180 11.09 -10.24 7.23
C MET A 180 11.66 -9.20 8.19
N VAL A 181 11.18 -7.95 8.09
CA VAL A 181 11.47 -6.86 9.01
C VAL A 181 10.23 -6.62 9.86
N THR A 182 10.23 -7.09 11.12
CA THR A 182 9.09 -6.86 12.02
C THR A 182 9.46 -5.82 13.07
N THR A 183 8.70 -4.72 13.14
CA THR A 183 8.96 -3.60 14.05
C THR A 183 8.00 -3.59 15.23
N CYS A 184 8.34 -2.83 16.28
CA CYS A 184 7.59 -2.72 17.52
C CYS A 184 7.26 -4.08 18.16
N THR A 185 8.26 -4.98 18.15
CA THR A 185 8.12 -6.35 18.67
C THR A 185 7.96 -6.41 20.19
N HIS A 186 8.41 -5.36 20.88
CA HIS A 186 8.42 -5.22 22.33
C HIS A 186 7.74 -3.91 22.78
N GLY A 187 6.77 -3.44 22.00
CA GLY A 187 6.04 -2.20 22.25
C GLY A 187 6.36 -1.12 21.23
N ALA A 188 5.71 0.04 21.35
CA ALA A 188 5.81 1.09 20.35
C ALA A 188 7.16 1.83 20.37
N GLY A 189 7.85 1.89 21.50
CA GLY A 189 8.88 2.93 21.72
C GLY A 189 8.24 4.32 21.75
N GLN A 190 8.98 5.33 22.23
CA GLN A 190 8.54 6.73 22.07
C GLN A 190 8.83 7.17 20.65
N PRO A 191 7.88 7.71 19.87
CA PRO A 191 8.16 8.22 18.52
C PRO A 191 9.13 9.41 18.56
N THR A 192 9.97 9.54 17.53
CA THR A 192 10.82 10.69 17.28
C THR A 192 9.98 11.95 17.21
N TYR A 193 10.47 13.02 17.81
CA TYR A 193 9.82 14.32 17.79
C TYR A 193 9.87 14.94 16.40
N ASP A 194 8.70 15.18 15.82
CA ASP A 194 8.60 15.79 14.49
C ASP A 194 8.72 17.32 14.56
N TRP A 195 9.92 17.82 14.37
CA TRP A 195 10.22 19.25 14.39
C TRP A 195 9.71 20.01 13.14
N LYS A 196 9.43 19.31 12.03
CA LYS A 196 8.96 19.96 10.79
C LYS A 196 7.46 20.24 10.82
N ASN A 197 6.70 19.38 11.51
CA ASN A 197 5.24 19.44 11.56
C ASN A 197 4.72 19.85 12.94
N GLU A 198 5.48 20.64 13.70
CA GLU A 198 4.96 21.22 14.94
C GLU A 198 3.67 22.01 14.66
N PRO A 199 2.58 21.76 15.41
CA PRO A 199 1.46 22.69 15.41
C PRO A 199 1.94 24.01 16.03
N ASP A 200 1.93 25.08 15.24
CA ASP A 200 2.25 26.43 15.71
C ASP A 200 1.46 26.74 17.00
N ASN A 201 2.18 26.96 18.10
CA ASN A 201 1.63 27.23 19.43
C ASN A 201 0.95 28.63 19.54
N SER A 202 0.57 29.23 18.41
CA SER A 202 -0.22 30.45 18.33
C SER A 202 -1.74 30.22 18.39
N THR A 203 -2.19 28.95 18.40
CA THR A 203 -3.61 28.59 18.51
C THR A 203 -3.91 27.91 19.85
N PRO A 204 -4.93 28.34 20.63
CA PRO A 204 -5.27 27.69 21.88
C PRO A 204 -5.58 26.21 21.66
N THR A 205 -4.88 25.35 22.39
CA THR A 205 -5.02 23.91 22.38
C THR A 205 -6.44 23.49 22.72
N VAL A 206 -7.15 22.92 21.74
CA VAL A 206 -8.23 21.98 22.05
C VAL A 206 -7.55 20.77 22.70
N PRO A 207 -7.96 20.34 23.91
CA PRO A 207 -7.37 19.17 24.54
C PRO A 207 -7.48 17.97 23.61
N ALA A 208 -6.40 17.20 23.48
CA ALA A 208 -6.42 15.91 22.81
C ALA A 208 -7.59 15.07 23.33
N PRO A 209 -8.30 14.31 22.47
CA PRO A 209 -9.32 13.37 22.93
C PRO A 209 -8.67 12.44 23.96
N VAL A 210 -9.19 12.45 25.18
CA VAL A 210 -8.77 11.52 26.23
C VAL A 210 -9.20 10.14 25.78
N VAL A 211 -8.26 9.36 25.21
CA VAL A 211 -8.46 7.95 24.95
C VAL A 211 -8.59 7.26 26.32
N PRO A 212 -9.72 6.60 26.63
CA PRO A 212 -9.86 5.90 27.89
C PRO A 212 -8.83 4.78 27.99
N ALA A 213 -8.22 4.64 29.17
CA ALA A 213 -7.31 3.54 29.48
C ALA A 213 -7.96 2.19 29.18
N PRO A 214 -7.21 1.20 28.64
CA PRO A 214 -7.75 -0.12 28.35
C PRO A 214 -8.20 -0.80 29.65
N VAL A 215 -9.47 -1.21 29.67
CA VAL A 215 -10.05 -1.98 30.78
C VAL A 215 -9.44 -3.37 30.77
N ALA A 216 -8.86 -3.78 31.90
CA ALA A 216 -8.27 -5.09 32.07
C ALA A 216 -9.32 -6.21 31.89
N PRO A 217 -9.04 -7.29 31.14
CA PRO A 217 -9.98 -8.39 31.00
C PRO A 217 -10.00 -9.25 32.28
N SER A 218 -11.21 -9.57 32.75
CA SER A 218 -11.46 -10.59 33.78
C SER A 218 -11.53 -11.99 33.16
N PRO A 219 -11.19 -13.07 33.90
CA PRO A 219 -10.98 -14.39 33.32
C PRO A 219 -12.29 -15.15 33.17
N ILE A 220 -12.48 -15.81 32.03
CA ILE A 220 -13.47 -16.88 31.87
C ILE A 220 -12.77 -18.12 31.33
N ALA A 221 -13.09 -19.24 31.95
CA ALA A 221 -12.48 -20.54 31.83
C ALA A 221 -12.81 -21.28 30.52
N SER A 222 -11.95 -22.28 30.26
CA SER A 222 -11.93 -23.31 29.21
C SER A 222 -13.27 -23.83 28.70
N GLU A 223 -13.36 -24.14 27.39
CA GLU A 223 -13.17 -25.51 26.86
C GLU A 223 -13.03 -25.51 25.32
N SER A 224 -12.33 -26.51 24.80
CA SER A 224 -11.75 -26.64 23.47
C SER A 224 -12.72 -26.93 22.31
N ALA A 225 -12.48 -26.32 21.15
CA ALA A 225 -12.59 -26.95 19.82
C ALA A 225 -11.78 -26.14 18.80
N VAL A 226 -10.68 -26.73 18.30
CA VAL A 226 -9.76 -26.14 17.31
C VAL A 226 -10.39 -26.10 15.92
N LEU A 227 -10.80 -24.91 15.49
CA LEU A 227 -10.86 -24.48 14.09
C LEU A 227 -10.04 -23.20 14.01
N ALA A 228 -9.10 -23.15 13.06
CA ALA A 228 -8.17 -22.03 12.91
C ALA A 228 -8.93 -20.69 12.86
N ALA A 229 -8.53 -19.76 13.73
CA ALA A 229 -9.10 -18.42 13.77
C ALA A 229 -9.01 -17.78 12.36
N PRO A 230 -10.08 -17.15 11.84
CA PRO A 230 -10.02 -16.48 10.55
C PRO A 230 -8.96 -15.37 10.61
N LYS A 231 -8.08 -15.35 9.60
CA LYS A 231 -7.06 -14.32 9.46
C LYS A 231 -7.74 -12.94 9.43
N PRO A 232 -7.20 -11.92 10.14
CA PRO A 232 -7.72 -10.56 10.04
C PRO A 232 -7.59 -10.04 8.61
N ILE A 233 -8.65 -9.37 8.11
CA ILE A 233 -8.71 -8.75 6.78
C ILE A 233 -8.46 -7.24 6.94
N TYR A 234 -7.44 -6.70 6.27
CA TYR A 234 -6.99 -5.30 6.40
C TYR A 234 -7.42 -4.43 5.20
N ILE A 235 -7.53 -3.10 5.34
CA ILE A 235 -7.83 -2.20 4.20
C ILE A 235 -6.60 -2.09 3.29
N SER A 236 -6.80 -2.13 1.98
CA SER A 236 -5.73 -2.16 0.97
C SER A 236 -4.90 -0.86 0.96
N PRO A 237 -3.59 -0.92 1.27
CA PRO A 237 -2.73 0.27 1.31
C PRO A 237 -2.08 0.61 -0.04
N ASN A 238 -2.04 -0.35 -0.97
CA ASN A 238 -1.30 -0.25 -2.23
C ASN A 238 -2.16 -0.63 -3.45
N GLY A 239 -3.47 -0.68 -3.26
CA GLY A 239 -4.42 -1.10 -4.27
C GLY A 239 -4.40 -2.60 -4.55
N THR A 240 -3.74 -3.46 -3.75
CA THR A 240 -3.86 -4.93 -3.89
C THR A 240 -4.87 -5.53 -2.91
N CYS A 241 -5.51 -6.64 -3.27
CA CYS A 241 -6.62 -7.21 -2.49
C CYS A 241 -6.83 -8.71 -2.71
N GLY A 242 -7.60 -9.35 -1.81
CA GLY A 242 -7.98 -10.76 -1.90
C GLY A 242 -7.30 -11.68 -0.88
N GLY A 243 -7.63 -12.97 -0.90
CA GLY A 243 -7.24 -13.95 0.13
C GLY A 243 -5.74 -14.31 0.17
N SER A 244 -5.00 -14.04 -0.91
CA SER A 244 -3.54 -14.19 -0.97
C SER A 244 -2.79 -13.04 -0.28
N THR A 245 -3.38 -11.84 -0.28
CA THR A 245 -2.79 -10.64 0.35
C THR A 245 -3.38 -10.33 1.72
N GLY A 246 -4.61 -10.81 2.00
CA GLY A 246 -5.35 -10.49 3.22
C GLY A 246 -5.96 -9.09 3.23
N TYR A 247 -5.99 -8.40 2.07
CA TYR A 247 -6.47 -7.02 1.95
C TYR A 247 -7.88 -6.94 1.35
N LYS A 248 -8.68 -5.96 1.80
CA LYS A 248 -9.97 -5.53 1.24
C LYS A 248 -9.88 -4.11 0.67
N CYS A 249 -10.68 -3.82 -0.34
CA CYS A 249 -10.65 -2.52 -1.02
C CYS A 249 -11.58 -1.48 -0.38
N GLU A 250 -12.66 -1.92 0.26
CA GLU A 250 -13.62 -1.07 0.94
C GLU A 250 -12.95 -0.15 1.97
N GLY A 251 -13.04 1.16 1.75
CA GLY A 251 -12.40 2.20 2.56
C GLY A 251 -10.97 2.56 2.17
N SER A 252 -10.45 2.01 1.07
CA SER A 252 -9.16 2.40 0.48
C SER A 252 -9.33 3.55 -0.53
N PRO A 253 -8.30 4.38 -0.77
CA PRO A 253 -8.36 5.44 -1.78
C PRO A 253 -8.36 4.90 -3.23
N PHE A 254 -8.16 3.60 -3.41
CA PHE A 254 -8.05 2.95 -4.72
C PHE A 254 -9.40 2.47 -5.26
N GLY A 255 -10.48 2.61 -4.47
CA GLY A 255 -11.83 2.14 -4.80
C GLY A 255 -12.23 0.94 -3.96
N ASP A 256 -13.53 0.62 -3.95
CA ASP A 256 -14.11 -0.34 -3.01
C ASP A 256 -14.15 -1.78 -3.53
N CYS A 257 -13.90 -1.99 -4.82
CA CYS A 257 -13.99 -3.31 -5.44
C CYS A 257 -12.63 -3.97 -5.59
N CYS A 258 -12.56 -5.27 -5.28
CA CYS A 258 -11.40 -6.10 -5.51
C CYS A 258 -11.54 -6.91 -6.81
N SER A 259 -10.70 -6.61 -7.80
CA SER A 259 -10.65 -7.33 -9.06
C SER A 259 -10.12 -8.77 -8.88
N ARG A 260 -10.43 -9.66 -9.83
CA ARG A 260 -9.86 -11.01 -9.91
C ARG A 260 -8.34 -11.05 -10.02
N PHE A 261 -7.74 -9.95 -10.42
CA PHE A 261 -6.29 -9.82 -10.53
C PHE A 261 -5.67 -9.33 -9.22
N GLY A 262 -6.48 -9.20 -8.17
CA GLY A 262 -6.05 -8.79 -6.85
C GLY A 262 -5.77 -7.30 -6.76
N TRP A 263 -6.54 -6.46 -7.49
CA TRP A 263 -6.39 -5.01 -7.51
C TRP A 263 -7.67 -4.28 -7.12
N CYS A 264 -7.54 -3.20 -6.35
CA CYS A 264 -8.62 -2.30 -5.94
C CYS A 264 -8.92 -1.28 -7.04
N GLY A 265 -10.20 -1.05 -7.25
CA GLY A 265 -10.69 -0.09 -8.22
C GLY A 265 -12.16 0.22 -7.97
N SER A 266 -12.62 1.33 -8.54
CA SER A 266 -14.06 1.66 -8.62
C SER A 266 -14.61 1.43 -10.03
N SER A 267 -13.78 1.01 -10.99
CA SER A 267 -14.22 0.75 -12.35
C SER A 267 -14.95 -0.59 -12.45
N PRO A 268 -15.86 -0.75 -13.42
CA PRO A 268 -16.56 -2.01 -13.65
C PRO A 268 -15.59 -3.19 -13.77
N GLU A 269 -14.43 -3.06 -14.42
CA GLU A 269 -13.43 -4.13 -14.54
C GLU A 269 -12.90 -4.64 -13.19
N HIS A 270 -12.91 -3.78 -12.16
CA HIS A 270 -12.54 -4.13 -10.79
C HIS A 270 -13.70 -4.72 -9.99
N CYS A 271 -14.93 -4.31 -10.29
CA CYS A 271 -16.15 -4.77 -9.63
C CYS A 271 -16.78 -6.03 -10.28
N ASP A 272 -16.48 -6.29 -11.55
CA ASP A 272 -17.17 -7.28 -12.41
C ASP A 272 -16.57 -8.69 -12.30
N THR A 273 -15.57 -8.90 -11.44
CA THR A 273 -14.73 -10.11 -11.52
C THR A 273 -14.70 -11.00 -10.28
N VAL A 274 -15.59 -10.81 -9.30
CA VAL A 274 -15.74 -11.78 -8.20
C VAL A 274 -16.99 -12.67 -8.36
N PRO A 275 -16.84 -13.99 -8.57
CA PRO A 275 -17.81 -14.94 -8.06
C PRO A 275 -17.78 -14.85 -6.53
N ARG A 276 -18.95 -14.77 -5.91
CA ARG A 276 -19.19 -14.74 -4.45
C ARG A 276 -18.71 -16.01 -3.73
N ASN A 277 -17.41 -16.31 -3.74
CA ASN A 277 -16.82 -17.29 -2.83
C ASN A 277 -15.32 -17.07 -2.60
N SER A 278 -15.00 -16.15 -1.70
CA SER A 278 -13.89 -16.25 -0.74
C SER A 278 -14.19 -15.23 0.37
N THR A 279 -15.17 -15.57 1.20
CA THR A 279 -15.62 -14.90 2.44
C THR A 279 -14.89 -13.62 2.88
N CYS A 280 -15.39 -12.47 2.43
CA CYS A 280 -16.03 -11.52 3.35
C CYS A 280 -17.49 -11.99 3.54
N THR A 281 -17.91 -12.30 4.77
CA THR A 281 -19.27 -12.80 5.07
C THR A 281 -20.26 -11.66 5.32
N ILE A 282 -21.36 -11.62 4.57
CA ILE A 282 -22.70 -11.19 5.02
C ILE A 282 -23.79 -11.86 4.13
N PRO A 283 -25.06 -11.97 4.60
CA PRO A 283 -25.88 -13.19 4.52
C PRO A 283 -26.67 -13.39 3.22
N GLU A 284 -27.32 -14.57 3.19
CA GLU A 284 -28.19 -15.21 2.19
C GLU A 284 -28.89 -14.41 1.07
N ARG A 285 -29.12 -15.15 -0.03
CA ARG A 285 -30.01 -14.94 -1.19
C ARG A 285 -29.49 -13.96 -2.27
N LEU A 286 -29.60 -14.20 -3.58
CA LEU A 286 -30.32 -15.16 -4.44
C LEU A 286 -29.57 -15.23 -5.80
N THR A 287 -29.43 -16.45 -6.33
CA THR A 287 -29.44 -16.89 -7.75
C THR A 287 -28.95 -15.96 -8.90
N VAL A 288 -27.90 -16.46 -9.57
CA VAL A 288 -27.31 -16.20 -10.92
C VAL A 288 -28.39 -16.20 -12.04
N PRO A 289 -28.32 -15.42 -13.18
CA PRO A 289 -27.26 -15.62 -14.20
C PRO A 289 -26.77 -14.48 -15.14
N ALA A 290 -25.55 -14.74 -15.67
CA ALA A 290 -25.02 -14.51 -17.03
C ALA A 290 -24.66 -13.09 -17.54
N ARG A 291 -23.38 -12.98 -17.94
CA ARG A 291 -22.78 -12.16 -19.01
C ARG A 291 -23.25 -10.70 -19.10
N LEU A 292 -22.29 -9.77 -18.93
CA LEU A 292 -22.51 -8.34 -19.18
C LEU A 292 -23.25 -8.13 -20.52
N PRO A 293 -24.41 -7.46 -20.52
CA PRO A 293 -25.24 -7.30 -21.71
C PRO A 293 -24.58 -6.35 -22.70
N ASN A 294 -24.59 -6.70 -23.99
CA ASN A 294 -24.00 -5.84 -25.02
C ASN A 294 -24.73 -4.49 -25.10
N VAL A 295 -24.01 -3.41 -25.39
CA VAL A 295 -24.61 -2.09 -25.57
C VAL A 295 -25.62 -2.12 -26.72
N SER A 296 -26.81 -1.59 -26.46
CA SER A 296 -27.95 -1.57 -27.38
C SER A 296 -27.67 -0.64 -28.55
N ASN A 297 -27.76 -1.19 -29.76
CA ASN A 297 -27.64 -0.44 -31.02
C ASN A 297 -28.99 -0.24 -31.73
N ASN A 298 -30.08 -0.73 -31.14
CA ASN A 298 -31.44 -0.65 -31.71
C ASN A 298 -32.48 -0.05 -30.74
N GLY A 299 -32.04 0.42 -29.57
CA GLY A 299 -32.90 1.05 -28.57
C GLY A 299 -33.66 0.09 -27.66
N LEU A 300 -33.43 -1.23 -27.78
CA LEU A 300 -34.01 -2.25 -26.90
C LEU A 300 -33.03 -2.65 -25.80
N CYS A 301 -33.51 -2.90 -24.59
CA CYS A 301 -32.68 -3.24 -23.42
C CYS A 301 -33.33 -4.26 -22.50
N GLY A 302 -32.73 -4.54 -21.34
CA GLY A 302 -33.33 -5.39 -20.31
C GLY A 302 -33.08 -6.88 -20.54
N ALA A 303 -33.35 -7.69 -19.51
CA ALA A 303 -33.07 -9.13 -19.52
C ALA A 303 -33.73 -9.88 -20.68
N LYS A 304 -34.89 -9.39 -21.15
CA LYS A 304 -35.62 -9.95 -22.29
C LYS A 304 -34.82 -9.88 -23.59
N ASN A 305 -34.07 -8.81 -23.79
CA ASN A 305 -33.29 -8.58 -25.00
C ASN A 305 -31.79 -8.89 -24.79
N GLY A 306 -31.34 -8.98 -23.53
CA GLY A 306 -29.94 -9.20 -23.18
C GLY A 306 -29.02 -8.04 -23.57
N LEU A 307 -29.56 -6.81 -23.60
CA LEU A 307 -28.88 -5.61 -24.06
C LEU A 307 -28.93 -4.49 -23.00
N SER A 308 -27.85 -3.70 -22.91
CA SER A 308 -27.71 -2.57 -21.99
C SER A 308 -27.88 -1.23 -22.73
N CYS A 309 -28.42 -0.22 -22.07
CA CYS A 309 -28.50 1.13 -22.58
C CYS A 309 -27.26 1.97 -22.29
N GLU A 310 -26.38 1.52 -21.40
CA GLU A 310 -25.20 2.28 -20.99
C GLU A 310 -24.26 2.54 -22.19
N GLY A 311 -24.06 3.81 -22.53
CA GLY A 311 -23.30 4.24 -23.71
C GLY A 311 -24.08 4.16 -25.03
N SER A 312 -25.38 3.89 -25.00
CA SER A 312 -26.22 3.84 -26.20
C SER A 312 -26.58 5.24 -26.68
N GLN A 313 -26.64 5.42 -28.01
CA GLN A 313 -27.11 6.67 -28.64
C GLN A 313 -28.58 6.99 -28.36
N PHE A 314 -29.34 6.03 -27.82
CA PHE A 314 -30.75 6.19 -27.47
C PHE A 314 -30.97 6.65 -26.03
N GLY A 315 -29.89 6.85 -25.26
CA GLY A 315 -29.93 7.22 -23.85
C GLY A 315 -29.49 6.07 -22.95
N ASN A 316 -29.05 6.41 -21.73
CA ASN A 316 -28.35 5.47 -20.85
C ASN A 316 -29.25 4.64 -19.94
N CYS A 317 -30.53 5.00 -19.83
CA CYS A 317 -31.46 4.38 -18.90
C CYS A 317 -32.26 3.28 -19.60
N CYS A 318 -32.38 2.12 -18.98
CA CYS A 318 -33.25 1.06 -19.47
C CYS A 318 -34.59 1.11 -18.74
N SER A 319 -35.64 1.58 -19.42
CA SER A 319 -36.97 1.67 -18.82
C SER A 319 -37.55 0.31 -18.44
N ARG A 320 -38.57 0.30 -17.57
CA ARG A 320 -39.36 -0.90 -17.25
C ARG A 320 -39.98 -1.60 -18.47
N TRP A 321 -40.10 -0.88 -19.59
CA TRP A 321 -40.66 -1.40 -20.84
C TRP A 321 -39.61 -1.98 -21.79
N ASN A 322 -38.35 -2.09 -21.37
CA ASN A 322 -37.23 -2.64 -22.14
C ASN A 322 -36.78 -1.76 -23.33
N TYR A 323 -36.87 -0.43 -23.16
CA TYR A 323 -36.39 0.57 -24.11
C TYR A 323 -35.37 1.52 -23.49
N CYS A 324 -34.39 1.93 -24.28
CA CYS A 324 -33.39 2.93 -23.92
C CYS A 324 -33.92 4.35 -24.04
N GLY A 325 -33.57 5.19 -23.08
CA GLY A 325 -33.91 6.62 -23.03
C GLY A 325 -33.08 7.36 -22.00
N ASP A 326 -33.24 8.68 -21.94
CA ASP A 326 -32.53 9.59 -21.03
C ASP A 326 -33.47 10.54 -20.27
N THR A 327 -34.79 10.39 -20.45
CA THR A 327 -35.79 11.18 -19.72
C THR A 327 -36.24 10.46 -18.45
N ALA A 328 -36.88 11.21 -17.54
CA ALA A 328 -37.43 10.71 -16.28
C ALA A 328 -38.26 9.42 -16.45
N GLU A 329 -39.07 9.34 -17.52
CA GLU A 329 -39.90 8.17 -17.82
C GLU A 329 -39.09 6.88 -18.06
N TYR A 330 -37.83 7.01 -18.46
CA TYR A 330 -36.91 5.89 -18.68
C TYR A 330 -35.98 5.64 -17.50
N CYS A 331 -35.61 6.70 -16.78
CA CYS A 331 -34.56 6.69 -15.77
C CYS A 331 -35.07 6.58 -14.33
N GLU A 332 -36.33 6.90 -14.07
CA GLU A 332 -36.90 6.91 -12.71
C GLU A 332 -37.63 5.60 -12.41
N ASP A 333 -38.84 5.66 -11.84
CA ASP A 333 -39.49 4.51 -11.22
C ASP A 333 -39.70 3.33 -12.21
N GLY A 334 -39.05 2.20 -11.89
CA GLY A 334 -39.06 0.98 -12.70
C GLY A 334 -37.92 0.87 -13.73
N CYS A 335 -36.98 1.82 -13.77
CA CYS A 335 -35.75 1.65 -14.54
C CYS A 335 -34.98 0.38 -14.08
N GLN A 336 -34.38 -0.32 -15.05
CA GLN A 336 -33.72 -1.61 -14.87
C GLN A 336 -32.21 -1.40 -14.66
N ASP A 337 -31.78 -1.24 -13.41
CA ASP A 337 -30.39 -0.92 -13.04
C ASP A 337 -29.34 -1.89 -13.62
N ALA A 338 -29.70 -3.16 -13.82
CA ALA A 338 -28.81 -4.16 -14.41
C ALA A 338 -28.57 -3.97 -15.93
N PHE A 339 -29.31 -3.08 -16.59
CA PHE A 339 -29.29 -2.87 -18.04
C PHE A 339 -29.26 -1.38 -18.42
N GLY A 340 -29.06 -0.46 -17.47
CA GLY A 340 -28.94 0.97 -17.74
C GLY A 340 -28.71 1.79 -16.47
N LEU A 341 -28.34 3.07 -16.65
CA LEU A 341 -28.01 4.01 -15.58
C LEU A 341 -29.26 4.71 -15.06
N CYS A 342 -29.87 4.16 -14.02
CA CYS A 342 -31.11 4.69 -13.46
C CYS A 342 -30.84 5.78 -12.42
N ASN A 343 -31.76 6.74 -12.30
CA ASN A 343 -31.78 7.85 -11.32
C ASN A 343 -30.65 8.90 -11.44
N ASN A 344 -30.21 9.23 -12.66
CA ASN A 344 -29.45 10.46 -12.98
C ASN A 344 -28.30 10.83 -12.01
N GLU A 345 -27.44 9.89 -11.64
CA GLU A 345 -26.27 10.18 -10.78
C GLU A 345 -25.15 11.02 -11.43
N TYR A 346 -25.41 11.61 -12.61
CA TYR A 346 -24.47 12.52 -13.30
C TYR A 346 -25.11 13.88 -13.62
N LYS A 347 -25.38 14.71 -12.60
CA LYS A 347 -25.67 16.13 -12.80
C LYS A 347 -25.00 17.09 -11.82
N LEU A 348 -23.83 16.75 -11.27
CA LEU A 348 -23.05 17.71 -10.46
C LEU A 348 -21.70 18.19 -11.04
N ASP A 349 -21.19 17.61 -12.13
CA ASP A 349 -19.86 18.01 -12.65
C ASP A 349 -19.86 18.85 -13.94
N LEU A 350 -21.03 19.22 -14.49
CA LEU A 350 -21.10 20.05 -15.72
C LEU A 350 -21.54 21.51 -15.51
N ALA A 351 -21.91 21.91 -14.29
CA ALA A 351 -22.45 23.26 -14.03
C ALA A 351 -21.42 24.28 -13.48
N MET A 352 -20.20 23.87 -13.09
CA MET A 352 -19.24 24.78 -12.45
C MET A 352 -18.26 25.50 -13.40
N ASN A 353 -18.18 25.11 -14.68
CA ASN A 353 -17.20 25.70 -15.61
C ASN A 353 -17.72 26.84 -16.51
N VAL A 354 -18.93 27.39 -16.27
CA VAL A 354 -19.48 28.45 -17.15
C VAL A 354 -19.59 29.83 -16.48
N THR A 355 -19.45 29.98 -15.15
CA THR A 355 -19.74 31.27 -14.49
C THR A 355 -18.53 31.99 -13.86
N ILE A 356 -17.29 31.48 -14.03
CA ILE A 356 -16.06 32.24 -13.70
C ILE A 356 -15.62 33.05 -14.94
N ALA A 357 -16.53 33.84 -15.52
CA ALA A 357 -16.22 34.78 -16.60
C ALA A 357 -17.24 35.93 -16.64
N LYS A 358 -17.45 36.62 -15.51
CA LYS A 358 -17.93 38.01 -15.44
C LYS A 358 -17.82 38.48 -13.99
N GLY A 359 -16.89 39.39 -13.75
CA GLY A 359 -16.44 39.77 -12.42
C GLY A 359 -17.32 40.78 -11.67
N VAL A 360 -16.74 41.14 -10.52
CA VAL A 360 -16.90 42.39 -9.75
C VAL A 360 -18.17 42.56 -8.92
N VAL A 361 -18.03 42.19 -7.64
CA VAL A 361 -18.33 42.95 -6.40
C VAL A 361 -19.25 44.17 -6.54
N THR A 362 -20.38 44.16 -5.82
CA THR A 362 -20.69 45.16 -4.79
C THR A 362 -21.62 44.55 -3.73
N LYS A 363 -21.35 44.88 -2.47
CA LYS A 363 -22.01 44.41 -1.25
C LYS A 363 -22.89 45.54 -0.70
N LYS A 364 -23.95 45.16 0.05
CA LYS A 364 -24.78 45.97 0.97
C LYS A 364 -25.84 46.87 0.32
N ASN A 365 -27.08 46.96 0.82
CA ASN A 365 -27.66 46.61 2.13
C ASN A 365 -28.92 45.76 1.99
#